data_AF-A0A7S9CAP0-F1
#
_entry.id   AF-A0A7S9CAP0-F1
#
_cell.length_a   1.000
_cell.length_b   1.000
_cell.length_c   1.000
_cell.angle_alpha   90.00
_cell.angle_beta   90.00
_cell.angle_gamma   90.00
#
_symmetry.space_group_name_H-M   'P 1'
#
loop_
_entity.id
_entity.type
_entity.pdbx_description
1 polymer ?
#
loop_
_entity_poly.entity_id
_entity_poly.type
_entity_poly.pdbx_seq_one_letter_code
_entity_poly.pdbx_strand_id
1 'polypeptide(L)'
;MKTSVIAGALLAGLLLGQSAAAAPTQPQPQGIAWIAARSDADIERALAQAGKQNKPVLLYWGASWCPPCNQLKATLFKRQDFITQTRAVVPVNLDGDLPGAQRLGARFKVRGYPTLILLNPAGEEITRLPGEVDGAQVVELLQLGLANGRGFGAVLADARAGRALNANEWRMLGFYAWESDDGTVAPKERAALLGQLAQAAEPVAPEAALRLRLKALSNSQEGQALPAGAAGQALVLQQLASAQASREQLDVLAFGAARIVRALAPKPGEARDALLAAYEPALRRLQADAGLARVDRLGALLARVELARLDQPADSVRPGLPEPLLQEARAFTAQQDREISDGYERQSVINWAAHVLGRAGLWSDSDALLKANLARSPDSYYLMSHLGGNARAQGLKQQALDWHGQAFAKSQGPATRLQWGASYLSELVQLSPQDGARIERTALQLLDEAAKDRGAFHGRSARSLQRASDELLAWNQGPALKRLRQRSAKLCAGLPADDEGQRKACAALLKPKA
;
A
#
# COMPACT_ATOMS: atom_id res chain seq x y z
N MET A 1 40.47 25.33 89.13
CA MET A 1 41.02 24.08 89.68
C MET A 1 39.92 23.02 89.68
N LYS A 2 40.21 21.83 89.12
CA LYS A 2 39.68 20.49 89.45
C LYS A 2 38.14 20.27 89.33
N THR A 3 37.66 19.66 88.23
CA THR A 3 37.33 18.21 88.04
C THR A 3 36.10 17.71 88.81
N SER A 4 35.04 17.28 88.12
CA SER A 4 34.75 15.85 87.88
C SER A 4 33.34 15.56 87.31
N VAL A 5 33.35 14.53 86.47
CA VAL A 5 32.32 13.80 85.69
C VAL A 5 31.20 13.18 86.54
N ILE A 6 29.96 13.12 86.03
CA ILE A 6 29.05 11.95 86.16
C ILE A 6 28.29 11.72 84.84
N ALA A 7 28.27 10.46 84.41
CA ALA A 7 27.71 9.92 83.18
C ALA A 7 26.18 9.72 83.24
N GLY A 8 25.50 9.90 82.09
CA GLY A 8 24.10 9.52 81.88
C GLY A 8 23.97 8.70 80.59
N ALA A 9 23.44 7.48 80.72
CA ALA A 9 23.27 6.51 79.66
C ALA A 9 22.24 6.94 78.60
N LEU A 10 22.55 6.75 77.31
CA LEU A 10 21.63 6.94 76.19
C LEU A 10 21.39 5.61 75.48
N LEU A 11 20.13 5.18 75.47
CA LEU A 11 19.62 4.02 74.74
C LEU A 11 19.79 4.22 73.23
N ALA A 12 20.37 3.22 72.56
CA ALA A 12 20.40 3.11 71.11
C ALA A 12 19.05 2.58 70.59
N GLY A 13 18.28 3.43 69.92
CA GLY A 13 17.14 3.02 69.10
C GLY A 13 17.59 2.73 67.67
N LEU A 14 17.55 1.45 67.26
CA LEU A 14 17.75 1.05 65.86
C LEU A 14 16.56 1.53 65.01
N LEU A 15 16.81 2.50 64.12
CA LEU A 15 15.93 2.83 63.01
C LEU A 15 16.20 1.83 61.86
N LEU A 16 15.31 0.85 61.70
CA LEU A 16 15.25 0.00 60.51
C LEU A 16 14.74 0.84 59.32
N GLY A 17 15.67 1.28 58.48
CA GLY A 17 15.35 1.87 57.18
C GLY A 17 14.74 0.82 56.26
N GLN A 18 13.45 0.92 55.97
CA GLN A 18 12.80 0.14 54.92
C GLN A 18 13.18 0.75 53.56
N SER A 19 14.16 0.15 52.90
CA SER A 19 14.40 0.36 51.48
C SER A 19 13.20 -0.19 50.71
N ALA A 20 12.38 0.70 50.14
CA ALA A 20 11.36 0.32 49.17
C ALA A 20 12.08 -0.26 47.94
N ALA A 21 12.12 -1.58 47.83
CA ALA A 21 12.62 -2.26 46.65
C ALA A 21 11.72 -1.88 45.46
N ALA A 22 12.28 -1.15 44.50
CA ALA A 22 11.63 -0.91 43.22
C ALA A 22 11.28 -2.27 42.59
N ALA A 23 10.01 -2.48 42.26
CA ALA A 23 9.57 -3.68 41.57
C ALA A 23 10.34 -3.82 40.26
N PRO A 24 10.78 -5.04 39.88
CA PRO A 24 11.49 -5.26 38.64
C PRO A 24 10.60 -4.85 37.46
N THR A 25 10.99 -3.78 36.76
CA THR A 25 10.37 -3.36 35.50
C THR A 25 10.45 -4.52 34.53
N GLN A 26 9.32 -5.16 34.22
CA GLN A 26 9.30 -6.21 33.21
C GLN A 26 9.87 -5.66 31.89
N PRO A 27 10.72 -6.42 31.18
CA PRO A 27 11.24 -5.99 29.90
C PRO A 27 10.07 -5.63 28.99
N GLN A 28 10.01 -4.38 28.56
CA GLN A 28 8.98 -3.95 27.62
C GLN A 28 9.18 -4.77 26.33
N PRO A 29 8.16 -5.47 25.82
CA PRO A 29 8.30 -6.21 24.57
C PRO A 29 8.79 -5.25 23.47
N GLN A 30 9.87 -5.63 22.79
CA GLN A 30 10.58 -4.78 21.83
C GLN A 30 9.83 -4.55 20.51
N GLY A 31 8.62 -5.08 20.36
CA GLY A 31 7.84 -5.01 19.13
C GLY A 31 6.34 -5.28 19.34
N ILE A 32 5.59 -5.25 18.24
CA ILE A 32 4.14 -5.46 18.24
C ILE A 32 3.81 -6.94 18.50
N ALA A 33 2.92 -7.21 19.45
CA ALA A 33 2.49 -8.56 19.83
C ALA A 33 1.44 -9.14 18.87
N TRP A 34 1.78 -9.25 17.57
CA TRP A 34 0.85 -9.70 16.52
C TRP A 34 0.23 -11.07 16.80
N ILE A 35 -1.09 -11.14 16.74
CA ILE A 35 -1.86 -12.38 16.70
C ILE A 35 -2.04 -12.78 15.23
N ALA A 36 -1.48 -13.92 14.83
CA ALA A 36 -1.68 -14.42 13.48
C ALA A 36 -3.12 -14.93 13.29
N ALA A 37 -3.81 -14.41 12.27
CA ALA A 37 -5.11 -14.90 11.82
C ALA A 37 -5.00 -15.55 10.43
N ARG A 38 -5.60 -16.73 10.28
CA ARG A 38 -5.57 -17.52 9.03
C ARG A 38 -6.96 -17.97 8.58
N SER A 39 -7.97 -17.82 9.43
CA SER A 39 -9.33 -18.26 9.19
C SER A 39 -10.35 -17.32 9.85
N ASP A 40 -11.61 -17.43 9.45
CA ASP A 40 -12.72 -16.71 10.08
C ASP A 40 -12.80 -16.99 11.58
N ALA A 41 -12.56 -18.23 12.01
CA ALA A 41 -12.52 -18.58 13.42
C ALA A 41 -11.43 -17.85 14.20
N ASP A 42 -10.28 -17.55 13.58
CA ASP A 42 -9.22 -16.79 14.25
C ASP A 42 -9.61 -15.32 14.42
N ILE A 43 -10.30 -14.76 13.41
CA ILE A 43 -10.87 -13.41 13.45
C ILE A 43 -11.92 -13.33 14.56
N GLU A 44 -12.85 -14.28 14.63
CA GLU A 44 -13.89 -14.30 15.68
C GLU A 44 -13.26 -14.40 17.08
N ARG A 45 -12.20 -15.19 17.26
CA ARG A 45 -11.48 -15.25 18.54
C ARG A 45 -10.83 -13.91 18.89
N ALA A 46 -10.24 -13.22 17.92
CA ALA A 46 -9.64 -11.90 18.15
C ALA A 46 -10.70 -10.85 18.50
N LEU A 47 -11.86 -10.85 17.82
CA LEU A 47 -12.99 -9.97 18.13
C LEU A 47 -13.60 -10.27 19.51
N ALA A 48 -13.77 -11.55 19.86
CA ALA A 48 -14.22 -11.95 21.19
C ALA A 48 -13.24 -11.53 22.29
N GLN A 49 -11.93 -11.63 22.03
CA GLN A 49 -10.90 -11.11 22.94
C GLN A 49 -11.00 -9.59 23.08
N ALA A 50 -11.14 -8.87 21.97
CA ALA A 50 -11.33 -7.42 21.94
C ALA A 50 -12.54 -6.99 22.77
N GLY A 51 -13.68 -7.68 22.63
CA GLY A 51 -14.88 -7.45 23.43
C GLY A 51 -14.66 -7.66 24.93
N LYS A 52 -14.00 -8.77 25.32
CA LYS A 52 -13.67 -9.05 26.74
C LYS A 52 -12.72 -8.03 27.35
N GLN A 53 -11.80 -7.49 26.55
CA GLN A 53 -10.81 -6.52 27.01
C GLN A 53 -11.27 -5.06 26.86
N ASN A 54 -12.45 -4.83 26.25
CA ASN A 54 -12.92 -3.53 25.81
C ASN A 54 -11.85 -2.75 25.00
N LYS A 55 -11.20 -3.45 24.07
CA LYS A 55 -10.12 -2.90 23.21
C LYS A 55 -10.50 -3.01 21.74
N PRO A 56 -10.20 -2.00 20.90
CA PRO A 56 -10.28 -2.13 19.44
C PRO A 56 -9.35 -3.23 18.90
N VAL A 57 -9.61 -3.69 17.67
CA VAL A 57 -8.71 -4.57 16.93
C VAL A 57 -7.93 -3.73 15.92
N LEU A 58 -6.60 -3.85 15.92
CA LEU A 58 -5.77 -3.33 14.83
C LEU A 58 -5.44 -4.47 13.87
N LEU A 59 -6.17 -4.54 12.76
CA LEU A 59 -5.99 -5.57 11.74
C LEU A 59 -4.99 -5.09 10.68
N TYR A 60 -3.92 -5.85 10.49
CA TYR A 60 -2.93 -5.67 9.45
C TYR A 60 -3.09 -6.74 8.38
N TRP A 61 -3.43 -6.33 7.17
CA TRP A 61 -3.42 -7.15 5.96
C TRP A 61 -2.12 -6.90 5.19
N GLY A 62 -1.28 -7.93 5.12
CA GLY A 62 0.06 -7.86 4.54
C GLY A 62 0.43 -9.10 3.74
N ALA A 63 1.65 -9.12 3.20
CA ALA A 63 2.30 -10.31 2.64
C ALA A 63 3.82 -10.17 2.80
N SER A 64 4.55 -11.27 2.93
CA SER A 64 6.02 -11.24 3.08
C SER A 64 6.71 -10.58 1.89
N TRP A 65 6.23 -10.85 0.68
CA TRP A 65 6.88 -10.42 -0.56
C TRP A 65 6.62 -8.97 -0.95
N CYS A 66 5.61 -8.35 -0.34
CA CYS A 66 5.03 -7.08 -0.75
C CYS A 66 5.98 -5.91 -0.39
N PRO A 67 6.54 -5.17 -1.38
CA PRO A 67 7.44 -4.05 -1.11
C PRO A 67 6.87 -2.99 -0.13
N PRO A 68 5.66 -2.43 -0.32
CA PRO A 68 5.12 -1.44 0.63
C PRO A 68 4.76 -2.05 1.99
N CYS A 69 4.56 -3.36 2.09
CA CYS A 69 4.39 -4.04 3.38
C CYS A 69 5.71 -4.09 4.16
N ASN A 70 6.80 -4.38 3.47
CA ASN A 70 8.13 -4.38 4.07
C ASN A 70 8.60 -2.96 4.41
N GLN A 71 8.11 -1.94 3.70
CA GLN A 71 8.26 -0.55 4.12
C GLN A 71 7.69 -0.30 5.51
N LEU A 72 6.44 -0.70 5.78
CA LEU A 72 5.84 -0.54 7.11
C LEU A 72 6.63 -1.29 8.20
N LYS A 73 7.10 -2.50 7.89
CA LYS A 73 7.94 -3.30 8.81
C LYS A 73 9.30 -2.65 9.09
N ALA A 74 9.88 -1.96 8.12
CA ALA A 74 11.14 -1.25 8.27
C ALA A 74 10.99 0.11 8.98
N THR A 75 9.78 0.69 8.98
CA THR A 75 9.53 2.04 9.48
C THR A 75 8.49 2.04 10.61
N LEU A 76 7.20 2.20 10.29
CA LEU A 76 6.11 2.37 11.25
C LEU A 76 6.14 1.33 12.37
N PHE A 77 6.31 0.05 12.05
CA PHE A 77 6.25 -1.05 13.03
C PHE A 77 7.47 -1.13 13.96
N LYS A 78 8.55 -0.41 13.65
CA LYS A 78 9.74 -0.28 14.51
C LYS A 78 9.68 0.96 15.40
N ARG A 79 8.72 1.87 15.19
CA ARG A 79 8.62 3.07 16.02
C ARG A 79 8.10 2.73 17.41
N GLN A 80 8.78 3.25 18.43
CA GLN A 80 8.44 2.96 19.82
C GLN A 80 7.09 3.55 20.24
N ASP A 81 6.73 4.71 19.69
CA ASP A 81 5.42 5.33 19.93
C ASP A 81 4.29 4.48 19.33
N PHE A 82 4.44 3.97 18.11
CA PHE A 82 3.48 3.05 17.49
C PHE A 82 3.38 1.73 18.27
N ILE A 83 4.51 1.09 18.60
CA ILE A 83 4.54 -0.12 19.44
C ILE A 83 3.82 0.12 20.77
N THR A 84 4.00 1.29 21.39
CA THR A 84 3.31 1.66 22.63
C THR A 84 1.79 1.73 22.42
N GLN A 85 1.32 2.37 21.35
CA GLN A 85 -0.11 2.42 21.03
C GLN A 85 -0.70 1.02 20.80
N THR A 86 0.07 0.05 20.29
CA THR A 86 -0.44 -1.31 20.06
C THR A 86 -0.86 -2.06 21.34
N ARG A 87 -0.56 -1.53 22.52
CA ARG A 87 -0.99 -2.09 23.82
C ARG A 87 -2.47 -1.82 24.11
N ALA A 88 -3.02 -0.77 23.50
CA ALA A 88 -4.42 -0.37 23.64
C ALA A 88 -5.35 -1.13 22.67
N VAL A 89 -4.80 -2.01 21.82
CA VAL A 89 -5.56 -2.79 20.83
C VAL A 89 -5.29 -4.28 20.97
N VAL A 90 -6.07 -5.08 20.26
CA VAL A 90 -5.75 -6.46 19.89
C VAL A 90 -5.11 -6.43 18.49
N PRO A 91 -3.77 -6.52 18.35
CA PRO A 91 -3.11 -6.43 17.05
C PRO A 91 -3.18 -7.78 16.31
N VAL A 92 -3.85 -7.81 15.17
CA VAL A 92 -4.08 -9.02 14.35
C VAL A 92 -3.32 -8.88 13.03
N ASN A 93 -2.48 -9.86 12.70
CA ASN A 93 -1.80 -9.95 11.41
C ASN A 93 -2.45 -11.02 10.54
N LEU A 94 -2.86 -10.62 9.35
CA LEU A 94 -3.42 -11.49 8.32
C LEU A 94 -2.52 -11.43 7.08
N ASP A 95 -1.80 -12.52 6.83
CA ASP A 95 -1.05 -12.68 5.59
C ASP A 95 -2.01 -13.06 4.46
N GLY A 96 -2.25 -12.09 3.58
CA GLY A 96 -3.20 -12.21 2.47
C GLY A 96 -2.77 -13.16 1.36
N ASP A 97 -1.61 -13.80 1.47
CA ASP A 97 -1.15 -14.83 0.54
C ASP A 97 -1.18 -16.24 1.13
N LEU A 98 -1.67 -16.43 2.36
CA LEU A 98 -1.93 -17.75 2.91
C LEU A 98 -3.18 -18.40 2.29
N PRO A 99 -3.31 -19.74 2.34
CA PRO A 99 -4.51 -20.44 1.87
C PRO A 99 -5.80 -19.89 2.46
N GLY A 100 -6.78 -19.61 1.60
CA GLY A 100 -8.08 -19.04 1.96
C GLY A 100 -8.08 -17.55 2.28
N ALA A 101 -6.93 -16.89 2.39
CA ALA A 101 -6.84 -15.53 2.90
C ALA A 101 -7.59 -14.50 2.04
N GLN A 102 -7.64 -14.67 0.71
CA GLN A 102 -8.38 -13.76 -0.17
C GLN A 102 -9.88 -13.68 0.15
N ARG A 103 -10.47 -14.75 0.72
CA ARG A 103 -11.86 -14.72 1.21
C ARG A 103 -12.01 -13.79 2.42
N LEU A 104 -11.05 -13.83 3.36
CA LEU A 104 -10.99 -12.90 4.49
C LEU A 104 -10.77 -11.46 4.02
N GLY A 105 -9.93 -11.27 2.99
CA GLY A 105 -9.73 -9.94 2.40
C GLY A 105 -11.04 -9.33 1.87
N ALA A 106 -11.87 -10.15 1.21
CA ALA A 106 -13.18 -9.71 0.73
C ALA A 106 -14.11 -9.29 1.89
N ARG A 107 -14.10 -10.01 3.03
CA ARG A 107 -14.86 -9.65 4.24
C ARG A 107 -14.53 -8.25 4.74
N PHE A 108 -13.25 -7.88 4.71
CA PHE A 108 -12.78 -6.55 5.14
C PHE A 108 -12.67 -5.55 3.98
N LYS A 109 -13.21 -5.85 2.79
CA LYS A 109 -13.17 -4.98 1.61
C LYS A 109 -11.74 -4.47 1.31
N VAL A 110 -10.73 -5.32 1.47
CA VAL A 110 -9.33 -4.92 1.20
C VAL A 110 -9.06 -5.05 -0.29
N ARG A 111 -8.61 -3.95 -0.89
CA ARG A 111 -8.28 -3.91 -2.32
C ARG A 111 -6.85 -4.34 -2.59
N GLY A 112 -5.94 -3.97 -1.69
CA GLY A 112 -4.50 -4.05 -1.90
C GLY A 112 -3.71 -4.18 -0.61
N TYR A 113 -2.39 -4.18 -0.77
CA TYR A 113 -1.43 -4.37 0.30
C TYR A 113 -0.52 -3.13 0.42
N PRO A 114 -0.08 -2.77 1.64
CA PRO A 114 -0.66 -3.18 2.91
C PRO A 114 -2.04 -2.54 3.14
N THR A 115 -2.85 -3.09 4.04
CA THR A 115 -4.01 -2.39 4.61
C THR A 115 -3.95 -2.49 6.13
N LEU A 116 -4.08 -1.36 6.83
CA LEU A 116 -4.18 -1.30 8.29
C LEU A 116 -5.56 -0.78 8.67
N ILE A 117 -6.35 -1.58 9.39
CA ILE A 117 -7.72 -1.25 9.75
C ILE A 117 -7.84 -1.25 11.27
N LEU A 118 -8.40 -0.16 11.82
CA LEU A 118 -8.83 -0.13 13.20
C LEU A 118 -10.32 -0.50 13.24
N LEU A 119 -10.65 -1.60 13.91
CA LEU A 119 -12.00 -2.09 14.10
C LEU A 119 -12.43 -1.88 15.56
N ASN A 120 -13.70 -1.55 15.79
CA ASN A 120 -14.27 -1.63 17.13
C ASN A 120 -14.44 -3.11 17.56
N PRO A 121 -14.75 -3.40 18.85
CA PRO A 121 -14.93 -4.78 19.31
C PRO A 121 -16.06 -5.54 18.61
N ALA A 122 -17.01 -4.85 17.98
CA ALA A 122 -18.08 -5.45 17.17
C ALA A 122 -17.63 -5.79 15.74
N GLY A 123 -16.39 -5.45 15.36
CA GLY A 123 -15.83 -5.70 14.03
C GLY A 123 -16.17 -4.62 13.00
N GLU A 124 -16.77 -3.49 13.42
CA GLU A 124 -17.04 -2.36 12.54
C GLU A 124 -15.79 -1.50 12.37
N GLU A 125 -15.55 -1.06 11.14
CA GLU A 125 -14.39 -0.23 10.80
C GLU A 125 -14.53 1.17 11.41
N ILE A 126 -13.59 1.54 12.28
CA ILE A 126 -13.40 2.91 12.77
C ILE A 126 -12.65 3.73 11.72
N THR A 127 -11.55 3.18 11.19
CA THR A 127 -10.77 3.82 10.12
C THR A 127 -9.82 2.84 9.43
N ARG A 128 -9.27 3.27 8.29
CA ARG A 128 -8.06 2.69 7.68
C ARG A 128 -6.91 3.65 7.78
N LEU A 129 -5.81 3.19 8.37
CA LEU A 129 -4.60 3.98 8.54
C LEU A 129 -3.80 4.02 7.24
N PRO A 130 -3.39 5.21 6.75
CA PRO A 130 -2.62 5.35 5.52
C PRO A 130 -1.16 4.96 5.77
N GLY A 131 -0.68 3.92 5.07
CA GLY A 131 0.69 3.41 5.27
C GLY A 131 1.78 4.25 4.60
N GLU A 132 1.38 5.13 3.69
CA GLU A 132 2.20 6.05 2.91
C GLU A 132 2.45 7.41 3.57
N VAL A 133 1.77 7.67 4.70
CA VAL A 133 1.88 8.91 5.48
C VAL A 133 3.03 8.80 6.50
N ASP A 134 3.62 9.93 6.90
CA ASP A 134 4.65 9.97 7.94
C ASP A 134 4.19 9.23 9.21
N GLY A 135 5.07 8.40 9.77
CA GLY A 135 4.71 7.53 10.88
C GLY A 135 4.19 8.26 12.11
N ALA A 136 4.60 9.51 12.36
CA ALA A 136 4.06 10.30 13.47
C ALA A 136 2.58 10.64 13.27
N GLN A 137 2.19 11.02 12.05
CA GLN A 137 0.78 11.29 11.71
C GLN A 137 -0.06 10.00 11.79
N VAL A 138 0.50 8.84 11.40
CA VAL A 138 -0.20 7.55 11.57
C VAL A 138 -0.45 7.21 13.04
N VAL A 139 0.51 7.49 13.93
CA VAL A 139 0.35 7.31 15.38
C VAL A 139 -0.74 8.24 15.92
N GLU A 140 -0.78 9.49 15.48
CA GLU A 140 -1.83 10.44 15.87
C GLU A 140 -3.22 9.95 15.42
N LEU A 141 -3.36 9.47 14.19
CA LEU A 141 -4.62 8.92 13.68
C LEU A 141 -5.06 7.67 14.45
N LEU A 142 -4.12 6.82 14.84
CA LEU A 142 -4.40 5.68 15.71
C LEU A 142 -4.92 6.16 17.07
N GLN A 143 -4.29 7.16 17.69
CA GLN A 143 -4.75 7.74 18.96
C GLN A 143 -6.15 8.35 18.84
N LEU A 144 -6.45 9.08 17.76
CA LEU A 144 -7.78 9.62 17.50
C LEU A 144 -8.84 8.53 17.35
N GLY A 145 -8.51 7.44 16.64
CA GLY A 145 -9.39 6.28 16.55
C GLY A 145 -9.62 5.57 17.89
N LEU A 146 -8.60 5.51 18.75
CA LEU A 146 -8.70 4.93 20.10
C LEU A 146 -9.55 5.76 21.06
N ALA A 147 -9.59 7.08 20.91
CA ALA A 147 -10.25 8.01 21.83
C ALA A 147 -11.78 8.13 21.64
N ASN A 148 -12.46 7.05 21.25
CA ASN A 148 -13.89 6.95 20.88
C ASN A 148 -14.22 7.24 19.41
N GLY A 149 -13.46 6.68 18.46
CA GLY A 149 -13.80 6.75 17.05
C GLY A 149 -15.15 6.08 16.73
N ARG A 150 -16.08 6.84 16.14
CA ARG A 150 -17.30 6.29 15.53
C ARG A 150 -16.95 5.46 14.29
N GLY A 151 -17.81 4.52 13.92
CA GLY A 151 -17.63 3.73 12.71
C GLY A 151 -17.55 4.62 11.46
N PHE A 152 -16.54 4.40 10.61
CA PHE A 152 -16.27 5.14 9.38
C PHE A 152 -17.52 5.24 8.49
N GLY A 153 -18.28 4.15 8.34
CA GLY A 153 -19.51 4.15 7.55
C GLY A 153 -20.57 5.14 8.06
N ALA A 154 -20.73 5.27 9.37
CA ALA A 154 -21.65 6.22 9.97
C ALA A 154 -21.16 7.66 9.83
N VAL A 155 -19.86 7.90 10.05
CA VAL A 155 -19.23 9.22 9.87
C VAL A 155 -19.36 9.69 8.43
N LEU A 156 -19.08 8.82 7.45
CA LEU A 156 -19.21 9.14 6.04
C LEU A 156 -20.67 9.39 5.62
N ALA A 157 -21.61 8.62 6.16
CA ALA A 157 -23.04 8.80 5.90
C ALA A 157 -23.53 10.17 6.44
N ASP A 158 -23.12 10.54 7.65
CA ASP A 158 -23.44 11.84 8.24
C ASP A 158 -22.83 12.99 7.45
N ALA A 159 -21.57 12.86 7.02
CA ALA A 159 -20.90 13.86 6.20
C ALA A 159 -21.65 14.08 4.86
N ARG A 160 -22.07 12.99 4.20
CA ARG A 160 -22.85 13.04 2.96
C ARG A 160 -24.25 13.64 3.15
N ALA A 161 -24.85 13.43 4.32
CA ALA A 161 -26.15 13.97 4.68
C ALA A 161 -26.07 15.43 5.19
N GLY A 162 -24.88 16.04 5.23
CA GLY A 162 -24.69 17.40 5.72
C GLY A 162 -24.92 17.55 7.23
N ARG A 163 -24.82 16.46 8.00
CA ARG A 163 -24.92 16.51 9.46
C ARG A 163 -23.61 17.03 10.04
N ALA A 164 -23.67 17.57 11.26
CA ALA A 164 -22.50 18.10 11.93
C ALA A 164 -21.50 16.98 12.28
N LEU A 165 -20.24 17.18 11.89
CA LEU A 165 -19.09 16.38 12.30
C LEU A 165 -18.13 17.27 13.09
N ASN A 166 -17.43 16.68 14.06
CA ASN A 166 -16.37 17.37 14.78
C ASN A 166 -15.03 17.34 14.01
N ALA A 167 -14.05 18.12 14.48
CA ALA A 167 -12.75 18.24 13.80
C ALA A 167 -11.98 16.91 13.69
N ASN A 168 -12.08 16.02 14.68
CA ASN A 168 -11.42 14.72 14.65
C ASN A 168 -12.05 13.80 13.60
N GLU A 169 -13.38 13.79 13.48
CA GLU A 169 -14.08 13.02 12.44
C GLU A 169 -13.66 13.49 11.04
N TRP A 170 -13.56 14.81 10.81
CA TRP A 170 -13.05 15.35 9.56
C TRP A 170 -11.58 14.97 9.30
N ARG A 171 -10.73 15.03 10.33
CA ARG A 171 -9.32 14.60 10.21
C ARG A 171 -9.24 13.13 9.82
N MET A 172 -10.04 12.26 10.43
CA MET A 172 -10.07 10.83 10.07
C MET A 172 -10.54 10.61 8.62
N LEU A 173 -11.54 11.35 8.14
CA LEU A 173 -11.95 11.31 6.72
C LEU A 173 -10.84 11.79 5.77
N GLY A 174 -10.12 12.86 6.14
CA GLY A 174 -9.04 13.42 5.33
C GLY A 174 -7.82 12.50 5.21
N PHE A 175 -7.55 11.69 6.24
CA PHE A 175 -6.43 10.74 6.26
C PHE A 175 -6.83 9.30 5.94
N TYR A 176 -8.11 8.99 5.76
CA TYR A 176 -8.57 7.66 5.40
C TYR A 176 -7.85 7.12 4.16
N ALA A 177 -7.43 5.85 4.21
CA ALA A 177 -6.72 5.17 3.11
C ALA A 177 -7.69 4.73 1.99
N TRP A 178 -8.32 5.68 1.29
CA TRP A 178 -9.34 5.49 0.27
C TRP A 178 -8.95 4.51 -0.86
N GLU A 179 -7.66 4.41 -1.16
CA GLU A 179 -7.08 3.57 -2.20
C GLU A 179 -7.08 2.07 -1.83
N SER A 180 -7.10 1.76 -0.53
CA SER A 180 -7.11 0.40 0.01
C SER A 180 -8.52 -0.17 0.19
N ASP A 181 -9.55 0.67 0.08
CA ASP A 181 -10.97 0.31 0.23
C ASP A 181 -11.59 -0.10 -1.12
N ASP A 182 -12.08 -1.35 -1.18
CA ASP A 182 -12.70 -1.95 -2.38
C ASP A 182 -14.23 -1.91 -2.39
N GLY A 183 -14.89 -1.08 -1.57
CA GLY A 183 -16.36 -1.12 -1.52
C GLY A 183 -17.13 0.10 -1.04
N THR A 184 -16.51 1.11 -0.41
CA THR A 184 -17.31 2.27 0.05
C THR A 184 -17.58 3.29 -1.05
N VAL A 185 -16.61 3.50 -1.96
CA VAL A 185 -16.69 4.49 -3.04
C VAL A 185 -16.03 3.95 -4.28
N ALA A 186 -16.72 3.94 -5.43
CA ALA A 186 -16.12 3.53 -6.68
C ALA A 186 -14.96 4.48 -7.04
N PRO A 187 -13.83 3.97 -7.60
CA PRO A 187 -12.68 4.82 -7.93
C PRO A 187 -13.02 6.05 -8.80
N LYS A 188 -13.97 5.90 -9.73
CA LYS A 188 -14.44 6.99 -10.62
C LYS A 188 -15.23 8.10 -9.90
N GLU A 189 -15.83 7.79 -8.75
CA GLU A 189 -16.65 8.72 -7.95
C GLU A 189 -15.83 9.42 -6.87
N ARG A 190 -14.62 8.90 -6.58
CA ARG A 190 -13.82 9.31 -5.43
C ARG A 190 -13.42 10.78 -5.46
N ALA A 191 -12.97 11.30 -6.61
CA ALA A 191 -12.57 12.70 -6.73
C ALA A 191 -13.72 13.67 -6.39
N ALA A 192 -14.91 13.41 -6.93
CA ALA A 192 -16.09 14.22 -6.71
C ALA A 192 -16.51 14.19 -5.23
N LEU A 193 -16.57 13.00 -4.63
CA LEU A 193 -16.88 12.86 -3.20
C LEU A 193 -15.88 13.60 -2.31
N LEU A 194 -14.58 13.42 -2.54
CA LEU A 194 -13.54 14.09 -1.75
C LEU A 194 -13.64 15.61 -1.85
N GLY A 195 -13.99 16.14 -3.03
CA GLY A 195 -14.26 17.56 -3.23
C GLY A 195 -15.46 18.06 -2.42
N GLN A 196 -16.56 17.29 -2.39
CA GLN A 196 -17.75 17.60 -1.57
C GLN A 196 -17.42 17.59 -0.07
N LEU A 197 -16.70 16.55 0.39
CA LEU A 197 -16.27 16.45 1.79
C LEU A 197 -15.34 17.60 2.17
N ALA A 198 -14.44 18.02 1.28
CA ALA A 198 -13.56 19.17 1.52
C ALA A 198 -14.36 20.46 1.74
N GLN A 199 -15.40 20.71 0.94
CA GLN A 199 -16.27 21.88 1.10
C GLN A 199 -17.03 21.85 2.43
N ALA A 200 -17.54 20.68 2.82
CA ALA A 200 -18.25 20.51 4.09
C ALA A 200 -17.34 20.65 5.32
N ALA A 201 -16.07 20.24 5.20
CA ALA A 201 -15.08 20.32 6.28
C ALA A 201 -14.55 21.75 6.51
N GLU A 202 -14.51 22.60 5.48
CA GLU A 202 -13.88 23.93 5.51
C GLU A 202 -14.23 24.80 6.74
N PRO A 203 -15.51 24.97 7.14
CA PRO A 203 -15.86 25.83 8.28
C PRO A 203 -15.49 25.25 9.65
N VAL A 204 -15.22 23.94 9.75
CA VAL A 204 -15.01 23.24 11.04
C VAL A 204 -13.57 22.74 11.20
N ALA A 205 -12.95 22.27 10.10
CA ALA A 205 -11.68 21.59 10.08
C ALA A 205 -10.89 21.95 8.80
N PRO A 206 -10.35 23.18 8.69
CA PRO A 206 -9.69 23.67 7.46
C PRO A 206 -8.48 22.82 7.04
N GLU A 207 -7.72 22.24 7.97
CA GLU A 207 -6.62 21.31 7.65
C GLU A 207 -7.12 20.02 6.98
N ALA A 208 -8.23 19.46 7.48
CA ALA A 208 -8.85 18.28 6.88
C ALA A 208 -9.44 18.62 5.50
N ALA A 209 -10.06 19.80 5.37
CA ALA A 209 -10.57 20.31 4.11
C ALA A 209 -9.46 20.45 3.05
N LEU A 210 -8.31 21.03 3.42
CA LEU A 210 -7.11 21.11 2.58
C LEU A 210 -6.68 19.73 2.10
N ARG A 211 -6.52 18.77 3.02
CA ARG A 211 -6.07 17.42 2.66
C ARG A 211 -7.07 16.69 1.76
N LEU A 212 -8.37 16.78 2.05
CA LEU A 212 -9.44 16.23 1.21
C LEU A 212 -9.41 16.84 -0.19
N ARG A 213 -9.18 18.16 -0.31
CA ARG A 213 -9.05 18.86 -1.59
C ARG A 213 -7.84 18.40 -2.38
N LEU A 214 -6.67 18.21 -1.74
CA LEU A 214 -5.48 17.66 -2.39
C LEU A 214 -5.71 16.22 -2.87
N LYS A 215 -6.35 15.37 -2.05
CA LYS A 215 -6.71 14.00 -2.45
C LYS A 215 -7.76 13.99 -3.59
N ALA A 216 -8.68 14.95 -3.60
CA ALA A 216 -9.65 15.11 -4.70
C ALA A 216 -8.91 15.42 -6.02
N LEU A 217 -7.95 16.35 -5.99
CA LEU A 217 -7.12 16.68 -7.16
C LEU A 217 -6.30 15.47 -7.62
N SER A 218 -5.65 14.74 -6.70
CA SER A 218 -4.86 13.56 -7.08
C SER A 218 -5.72 12.43 -7.64
N ASN A 219 -6.99 12.31 -7.24
CA ASN A 219 -7.91 11.30 -7.76
C ASN A 219 -8.72 11.79 -9.00
N SER A 220 -8.56 13.04 -9.42
CA SER A 220 -9.28 13.60 -10.57
C SER A 220 -8.78 12.99 -11.88
N GLN A 221 -9.70 12.72 -12.80
CA GLN A 221 -9.36 12.28 -14.15
C GLN A 221 -9.19 13.47 -15.09
N GLU A 222 -8.38 13.31 -16.13
CA GLU A 222 -8.22 14.33 -17.17
C GLU A 222 -9.57 14.65 -17.82
N GLY A 223 -9.89 15.94 -17.94
CA GLY A 223 -11.19 16.40 -18.47
C GLY A 223 -12.36 16.36 -17.48
N GLN A 224 -12.17 15.84 -16.27
CA GLN A 224 -13.19 15.91 -15.22
C GLN A 224 -13.28 17.34 -14.65
N ALA A 225 -14.50 17.81 -14.38
CA ALA A 225 -14.70 19.09 -13.71
C ALA A 225 -13.99 19.08 -12.35
N LEU A 226 -13.05 20.00 -12.16
CA LEU A 226 -12.27 20.09 -10.93
C LEU A 226 -13.13 20.68 -9.82
N PRO A 227 -13.10 20.11 -8.61
CA PRO A 227 -13.79 20.67 -7.46
C PRO A 227 -13.34 22.08 -7.04
N ALA A 228 -12.21 22.58 -7.56
CA ALA A 228 -11.56 23.81 -7.07
C ALA A 228 -11.05 24.79 -8.16
N GLY A 229 -11.11 24.47 -9.46
CA GLY A 229 -10.66 25.36 -10.55
C GLY A 229 -9.32 26.08 -10.29
N ALA A 230 -9.24 27.37 -10.60
CA ALA A 230 -8.06 28.22 -10.37
C ALA A 230 -7.66 28.35 -8.89
N ALA A 231 -8.61 28.26 -7.95
CA ALA A 231 -8.32 28.25 -6.52
C ALA A 231 -7.51 27.01 -6.11
N GLY A 232 -7.69 25.88 -6.81
CA GLY A 232 -6.90 24.68 -6.62
C GLY A 232 -5.41 24.87 -6.97
N GLN A 233 -5.11 25.65 -8.02
CA GLN A 233 -3.73 25.95 -8.40
C GLN A 233 -3.03 26.81 -7.36
N ALA A 234 -3.66 27.91 -6.93
CA ALA A 234 -3.10 28.79 -5.89
C ALA A 234 -2.83 28.03 -4.59
N LEU A 235 -3.75 27.16 -4.18
CA LEU A 235 -3.60 26.27 -3.03
C LEU A 235 -2.37 25.35 -3.17
N VAL A 236 -2.21 24.66 -4.30
CA VAL A 236 -1.04 23.78 -4.51
C VAL A 236 0.26 24.57 -4.50
N LEU A 237 0.32 25.73 -5.17
CA LEU A 237 1.50 26.60 -5.17
C LEU A 237 1.87 27.05 -3.76
N GLN A 238 0.88 27.42 -2.93
CA GLN A 238 1.10 27.80 -1.54
C GLN A 238 1.71 26.64 -0.72
N GLN A 239 1.18 25.42 -0.88
CA GLN A 239 1.70 24.24 -0.18
C GLN A 239 3.13 23.91 -0.60
N LEU A 240 3.45 24.01 -1.89
CA LEU A 240 4.80 23.74 -2.42
C LEU A 240 5.83 24.80 -2.02
N ALA A 241 5.40 26.05 -1.78
CA ALA A 241 6.28 27.12 -1.31
C ALA A 241 6.79 26.89 0.13
N SER A 242 6.02 26.21 0.98
CA SER A 242 6.38 25.93 2.38
C SER A 242 7.05 24.56 2.54
N ALA A 243 8.26 24.53 3.12
CA ALA A 243 8.97 23.28 3.39
C ALA A 243 8.20 22.38 4.36
N GLN A 244 7.61 22.98 5.40
CA GLN A 244 6.78 22.25 6.36
C GLN A 244 5.50 21.71 5.71
N ALA A 245 4.75 22.54 5.00
CA ALA A 245 3.45 22.14 4.44
C ALA A 245 3.62 21.06 3.35
N SER A 246 4.63 21.21 2.48
CA SER A 246 4.96 20.19 1.48
C SER A 246 5.38 18.85 2.11
N ARG A 247 6.07 18.86 3.26
CA ARG A 247 6.45 17.66 4.02
C ARG A 247 5.24 16.99 4.68
N GLU A 248 4.33 17.76 5.27
CA GLU A 248 3.11 17.27 5.92
C GLU A 248 2.11 16.62 4.94
N GLN A 249 2.15 17.03 3.67
CA GLN A 249 1.30 16.49 2.59
C GLN A 249 2.10 15.67 1.58
N LEU A 250 3.30 15.18 1.94
CA LEU A 250 4.20 14.48 1.03
C LEU A 250 3.50 13.35 0.28
N ASP A 251 2.68 12.55 0.97
CA ASP A 251 2.03 11.39 0.40
C ASP A 251 1.11 11.76 -0.77
N VAL A 252 0.46 12.93 -0.69
CA VAL A 252 -0.44 13.41 -1.73
C VAL A 252 0.32 14.22 -2.78
N LEU A 253 1.21 15.14 -2.35
CA LEU A 253 1.90 16.05 -3.26
C LEU A 253 2.98 15.35 -4.08
N ALA A 254 3.73 14.41 -3.52
CA ALA A 254 4.75 13.66 -4.26
C ALA A 254 4.13 12.52 -5.09
N PHE A 255 3.40 11.57 -4.46
CA PHE A 255 2.81 10.43 -5.18
C PHE A 255 1.61 10.81 -6.08
N GLY A 256 1.09 12.03 -5.94
CA GLY A 256 0.06 12.61 -6.79
C GLY A 256 0.55 13.64 -7.81
N ALA A 257 1.84 14.01 -7.82
CA ALA A 257 2.34 15.20 -8.52
C ALA A 257 1.84 15.31 -9.97
N ALA A 258 2.14 14.31 -10.82
CA ALA A 258 1.75 14.34 -12.24
C ALA A 258 0.21 14.36 -12.42
N ARG A 259 -0.55 13.67 -11.56
CA ARG A 259 -2.02 13.68 -11.59
C ARG A 259 -2.58 15.05 -11.22
N ILE A 260 -2.03 15.66 -10.17
CA ILE A 260 -2.40 17.00 -9.71
C ILE A 260 -2.11 18.05 -10.80
N VAL A 261 -0.92 18.00 -11.41
CA VAL A 261 -0.57 18.93 -12.50
C VAL A 261 -1.47 18.74 -13.72
N ARG A 262 -1.75 17.49 -14.15
CA ARG A 262 -2.69 17.24 -15.26
C ARG A 262 -4.12 17.69 -14.95
N ALA A 263 -4.55 17.51 -13.71
CA ALA A 263 -5.86 17.97 -13.27
C ALA A 263 -5.96 19.49 -13.37
N LEU A 264 -5.01 20.23 -12.77
CA LEU A 264 -5.06 21.69 -12.69
C LEU A 264 -4.69 22.41 -14.00
N ALA A 265 -3.74 21.86 -14.74
CA ALA A 265 -3.23 22.42 -15.99
C ALA A 265 -3.11 21.30 -17.03
N PRO A 266 -4.22 20.93 -17.70
CA PRO A 266 -4.28 19.79 -18.63
C PRO A 266 -3.55 20.03 -19.97
N LYS A 267 -3.21 21.27 -20.28
CA LYS A 267 -2.43 21.63 -21.49
C LYS A 267 -1.14 22.36 -21.12
N PRO A 268 -0.10 22.30 -21.97
CA PRO A 268 1.10 23.14 -21.82
C PRO A 268 0.75 24.63 -21.80
N GLY A 269 1.53 25.42 -21.06
CA GLY A 269 1.37 26.87 -20.94
C GLY A 269 1.71 27.38 -19.54
N GLU A 270 1.55 28.69 -19.33
CA GLU A 270 2.01 29.41 -18.13
C GLU A 270 1.55 28.78 -16.80
N ALA A 271 0.29 28.33 -16.71
CA ALA A 271 -0.22 27.68 -15.50
C ALA A 271 0.50 26.35 -15.18
N ARG A 272 0.82 25.57 -16.22
CA ARG A 272 1.58 24.32 -16.07
C ARG A 272 3.03 24.63 -15.70
N ASP A 273 3.65 25.60 -16.39
CA ASP A 273 5.03 25.99 -16.16
C ASP A 273 5.23 26.48 -14.72
N ALA A 274 4.30 27.29 -14.19
CA ALA A 274 4.31 27.75 -12.81
C ALA A 274 4.23 26.58 -11.80
N LEU A 275 3.37 25.58 -12.04
CA LEU A 275 3.29 24.40 -11.20
C LEU A 275 4.58 23.58 -11.24
N LEU A 276 5.14 23.33 -12.43
CA LEU A 276 6.38 22.58 -12.60
C LEU A 276 7.56 23.29 -11.90
N ALA A 277 7.65 24.61 -12.05
CA ALA A 277 8.67 25.43 -11.40
C ALA A 277 8.55 25.42 -9.86
N ALA A 278 7.33 25.35 -9.31
CA ALA A 278 7.11 25.23 -7.87
C ALA A 278 7.39 23.82 -7.33
N TYR A 279 7.03 22.78 -8.10
CA TYR A 279 7.24 21.39 -7.71
C TYR A 279 8.73 21.02 -7.61
N GLU A 280 9.58 21.48 -8.53
CA GLU A 280 10.99 21.09 -8.57
C GLU A 280 11.74 21.37 -7.25
N PRO A 281 11.80 22.61 -6.71
CA PRO A 281 12.48 22.85 -5.44
C PRO A 281 11.79 22.15 -4.26
N ALA A 282 10.47 21.97 -4.29
CA ALA A 282 9.76 21.25 -3.22
C ALA A 282 10.15 19.77 -3.19
N LEU A 283 10.12 19.08 -4.33
CA LEU A 283 10.48 17.68 -4.42
C LEU A 283 11.97 17.44 -4.14
N ARG A 284 12.86 18.37 -4.53
CA ARG A 284 14.29 18.30 -4.15
C ARG A 284 14.48 18.35 -2.63
N ARG A 285 13.76 19.22 -1.92
CA ARG A 285 13.80 19.28 -0.45
C ARG A 285 13.35 17.95 0.17
N LEU A 286 12.23 17.39 -0.30
CA LEU A 286 11.72 16.10 0.19
C LEU A 286 12.69 14.94 -0.11
N GLN A 287 13.31 14.92 -1.29
CA GLN A 287 14.32 13.90 -1.64
C GLN A 287 15.57 14.00 -0.73
N ALA A 288 15.97 15.21 -0.35
CA ALA A 288 17.13 15.46 0.50
C ALA A 288 16.86 15.26 2.01
N ASP A 289 15.61 15.25 2.45
CA ASP A 289 15.23 15.13 3.86
C ASP A 289 15.58 13.73 4.40
N ALA A 290 16.64 13.66 5.20
CA ALA A 290 17.10 12.42 5.83
C ALA A 290 16.19 11.91 6.95
N GLY A 291 15.23 12.72 7.41
CA GLY A 291 14.21 12.32 8.38
C GLY A 291 13.04 11.55 7.74
N LEU A 292 12.95 11.51 6.41
CA LEU A 292 11.98 10.70 5.68
C LEU A 292 12.53 9.31 5.40
N ALA A 293 11.62 8.34 5.20
CA ALA A 293 12.03 7.02 4.79
C ALA A 293 12.65 7.04 3.38
N ARG A 294 13.55 6.11 3.09
CA ARG A 294 14.24 6.04 1.78
C ARG A 294 13.27 5.97 0.60
N VAL A 295 12.14 5.26 0.75
CA VAL A 295 11.12 5.20 -0.31
C VAL A 295 10.37 6.50 -0.54
N ASP A 296 10.15 7.31 0.50
CA ASP A 296 9.48 8.60 0.36
C ASP A 296 10.38 9.56 -0.42
N ARG A 297 11.69 9.50 -0.14
CA ARG A 297 12.72 10.24 -0.86
C ARG A 297 12.84 9.77 -2.31
N LEU A 298 12.75 8.46 -2.57
CA LEU A 298 12.65 7.91 -3.93
C LEU A 298 11.35 8.28 -4.61
N GLY A 299 10.25 8.41 -3.87
CA GLY A 299 8.96 8.90 -4.34
C GLY A 299 9.04 10.34 -4.82
N ALA A 300 9.74 11.20 -4.08
CA ALA A 300 10.00 12.57 -4.50
C ALA A 300 10.86 12.64 -5.78
N LEU A 301 11.90 11.80 -5.89
CA LEU A 301 12.70 11.66 -7.11
C LEU A 301 11.86 11.13 -8.29
N LEU A 302 11.02 10.11 -8.06
CA LEU A 302 10.10 9.59 -9.07
C LEU A 302 9.16 10.68 -9.57
N ALA A 303 8.61 11.49 -8.66
CA ALA A 303 7.72 12.60 -9.02
C ALA A 303 8.41 13.60 -9.94
N ARG A 304 9.70 13.93 -9.69
CA ARG A 304 10.50 14.80 -10.59
C ARG A 304 10.66 14.17 -11.98
N VAL A 305 10.94 12.87 -12.05
CA VAL A 305 11.01 12.13 -13.31
C VAL A 305 9.66 12.16 -14.05
N GLU A 306 8.55 11.87 -13.37
CA GLU A 306 7.22 11.87 -14.00
C GLU A 306 6.78 13.26 -14.46
N LEU A 307 7.11 14.31 -13.72
CA LEU A 307 6.84 15.69 -14.13
C LEU A 307 7.67 16.10 -15.35
N ALA A 308 8.94 15.69 -15.44
CA ALA A 308 9.76 15.92 -16.63
C ALA A 308 9.28 15.10 -17.85
N ARG A 309 8.54 14.02 -17.62
CA ARG A 309 7.89 13.20 -18.66
C ARG A 309 6.51 13.69 -19.07
N LEU A 310 5.95 14.70 -18.41
CA LEU A 310 4.51 14.96 -18.40
C LEU A 310 3.88 15.09 -19.80
N ASP A 311 4.61 15.74 -20.72
CA ASP A 311 4.23 16.05 -22.10
C ASP A 311 4.76 15.05 -23.13
N GLN A 312 5.35 13.96 -22.67
CA GLN A 312 5.88 12.91 -23.53
C GLN A 312 4.91 11.72 -23.58
N PRO A 313 4.96 10.88 -24.63
CA PRO A 313 4.18 9.65 -24.68
C PRO A 313 4.38 8.81 -23.41
N ALA A 314 3.28 8.36 -22.81
CA ALA A 314 3.31 7.65 -21.52
C ALA A 314 4.14 6.35 -21.58
N ASP A 315 4.17 5.72 -22.75
CA ASP A 315 4.89 4.50 -23.12
C ASP A 315 6.30 4.75 -23.68
N SER A 316 6.76 6.01 -23.74
CA SER A 316 8.11 6.32 -24.22
C SER A 316 9.17 5.60 -23.39
N VAL A 317 9.95 4.76 -24.08
CA VAL A 317 11.09 4.02 -23.52
C VAL A 317 12.36 4.86 -23.45
N ARG A 318 12.43 5.98 -24.17
CA ARG A 318 13.57 6.90 -24.16
C ARG A 318 13.05 8.32 -23.96
N PRO A 319 12.53 8.63 -22.76
CA PRO A 319 12.07 9.98 -22.48
C PRO A 319 13.23 10.98 -22.62
N GLY A 320 12.98 12.15 -23.21
CA GLY A 320 13.91 13.26 -23.20
C GLY A 320 13.88 13.93 -21.83
N LEU A 321 14.83 13.59 -20.95
CA LEU A 321 14.92 14.16 -19.61
C LEU A 321 16.20 14.98 -19.45
N PRO A 322 16.23 15.98 -18.55
CA PRO A 322 17.45 16.74 -18.27
C PRO A 322 18.57 15.82 -17.77
N GLU A 323 19.76 15.93 -18.38
CA GLU A 323 20.93 15.14 -17.99
C GLU A 323 21.27 15.21 -16.49
N PRO A 324 21.19 16.38 -15.80
CA PRO A 324 21.38 16.44 -14.36
C PRO A 324 20.40 15.55 -13.57
N LEU A 325 19.15 15.41 -14.02
CA LEU A 325 18.16 14.55 -13.38
C LEU A 325 18.50 13.07 -13.58
N LEU A 326 19.01 12.69 -14.76
CA LEU A 326 19.46 11.31 -15.04
C LEU A 326 20.68 10.93 -14.17
N GLN A 327 21.65 11.83 -14.04
CA GLN A 327 22.82 11.65 -13.18
C GLN A 327 22.42 11.53 -11.71
N GLU A 328 21.50 12.38 -11.26
CA GLU A 328 20.97 12.34 -9.90
C GLU A 328 20.21 11.03 -9.65
N ALA A 329 19.39 10.57 -10.59
CA ALA A 329 18.69 9.29 -10.47
C ALA A 329 19.67 8.12 -10.28
N ARG A 330 20.73 8.06 -11.09
CA ARG A 330 21.82 7.07 -10.95
C ARG A 330 22.47 7.11 -9.58
N ALA A 331 22.96 8.29 -9.21
CA ALA A 331 23.73 8.49 -7.99
C ALA A 331 22.89 8.13 -6.76
N PHE A 332 21.66 8.63 -6.70
CA PHE A 332 20.78 8.43 -5.57
C PHE A 332 20.37 6.97 -5.41
N THR A 333 19.97 6.28 -6.48
CA THR A 333 19.60 4.86 -6.40
C THR A 333 20.78 3.96 -6.03
N ALA A 334 21.97 4.25 -6.58
CA ALA A 334 23.18 3.50 -6.25
C ALA A 334 23.59 3.73 -4.78
N GLN A 335 23.43 4.96 -4.27
CA GLN A 335 23.63 5.25 -2.85
C GLN A 335 22.66 4.46 -1.98
N GLN A 336 21.36 4.44 -2.32
CA GLN A 336 20.37 3.69 -1.54
C GLN A 336 20.74 2.20 -1.47
N ASP A 337 21.05 1.54 -2.59
CA ASP A 337 21.44 0.12 -2.60
C ASP A 337 22.64 -0.17 -1.68
N ARG A 338 23.66 0.69 -1.71
CA ARG A 338 24.87 0.54 -0.88
C ARG A 338 24.60 0.71 0.62
N GLU A 339 23.75 1.66 1.00
CA GLU A 339 23.58 2.05 2.41
C GLU A 339 22.52 1.24 3.17
N ILE A 340 21.61 0.57 2.46
CA ILE A 340 20.56 -0.21 3.14
C ILE A 340 21.15 -1.44 3.81
N SER A 341 20.94 -1.59 5.10
CA SER A 341 21.35 -2.77 5.86
C SER A 341 20.16 -3.67 6.25
N ASP A 342 18.96 -3.11 6.37
CA ASP A 342 17.76 -3.85 6.76
C ASP A 342 17.15 -4.63 5.58
N GLY A 343 16.84 -5.91 5.81
CA GLY A 343 16.30 -6.80 4.77
C GLY A 343 14.89 -6.41 4.29
N TYR A 344 14.02 -5.93 5.19
CA TYR A 344 12.70 -5.46 4.82
C TYR A 344 12.79 -4.16 4.01
N GLU A 345 13.60 -3.20 4.46
CA GLU A 345 13.84 -1.96 3.75
C GLU A 345 14.41 -2.24 2.34
N ARG A 346 15.37 -3.16 2.23
CA ARG A 346 15.97 -3.56 0.94
C ARG A 346 14.93 -4.04 -0.06
N GLN A 347 14.00 -4.88 0.37
CA GLN A 347 12.95 -5.40 -0.50
C GLN A 347 12.02 -4.30 -1.02
N SER A 348 11.78 -3.27 -0.22
CA SER A 348 11.00 -2.10 -0.61
C SER A 348 11.79 -1.18 -1.56
N VAL A 349 12.96 -0.74 -1.11
CA VAL A 349 13.74 0.31 -1.77
C VAL A 349 14.30 -0.13 -3.11
N ILE A 350 14.79 -1.37 -3.26
CA ILE A 350 15.35 -1.83 -4.54
C ILE A 350 14.29 -1.82 -5.64
N ASN A 351 13.05 -2.16 -5.31
CA ASN A 351 11.97 -2.13 -6.27
C ASN A 351 11.63 -0.70 -6.73
N TRP A 352 11.55 0.24 -5.78
CA TRP A 352 11.33 1.66 -6.06
C TRP A 352 12.48 2.29 -6.86
N ALA A 353 13.72 2.01 -6.47
CA ALA A 353 14.91 2.50 -7.14
C ALA A 353 14.99 2.00 -8.60
N ALA A 354 14.74 0.72 -8.83
CA ALA A 354 14.67 0.16 -10.18
C ALA A 354 13.53 0.79 -11.01
N HIS A 355 12.39 1.10 -10.37
CA HIS A 355 11.27 1.75 -11.04
C HIS A 355 11.61 3.19 -11.46
N VAL A 356 12.25 3.97 -10.58
CA VAL A 356 12.77 5.31 -10.89
C VAL A 356 13.69 5.26 -12.12
N LEU A 357 14.66 4.34 -12.13
CA LEU A 357 15.58 4.18 -13.26
C LEU A 357 14.84 3.83 -14.56
N GLY A 358 13.93 2.86 -14.53
CA GLY A 358 13.13 2.49 -15.71
C GLY A 358 12.29 3.65 -16.24
N ARG A 359 11.60 4.37 -15.35
CA ARG A 359 10.84 5.58 -15.73
C ARG A 359 11.74 6.69 -16.24
N ALA A 360 12.99 6.79 -15.81
CA ALA A 360 13.97 7.72 -16.39
C ALA A 360 14.55 7.27 -17.74
N GLY A 361 14.16 6.11 -18.28
CA GLY A 361 14.75 5.52 -19.50
C GLY A 361 16.10 4.83 -19.27
N LEU A 362 16.50 4.67 -18.02
CA LEU A 362 17.78 4.12 -17.57
C LEU A 362 17.70 2.61 -17.37
N TRP A 363 17.25 1.90 -18.41
CA TRP A 363 16.87 0.49 -18.32
C TRP A 363 18.01 -0.44 -17.94
N SER A 364 19.20 -0.25 -18.50
CA SER A 364 20.38 -1.06 -18.18
C SER A 364 20.73 -1.02 -16.70
N ASP A 365 20.60 0.16 -16.08
CA ASP A 365 20.88 0.36 -14.65
C ASP A 365 19.77 -0.22 -13.77
N SER A 366 18.51 -0.08 -14.19
CA SER A 366 17.38 -0.74 -13.54
C SER A 366 17.58 -2.26 -13.52
N ASP A 367 17.90 -2.84 -14.67
CA ASP A 367 18.16 -4.27 -14.81
C ASP A 367 19.37 -4.74 -14.00
N ALA A 368 20.48 -3.99 -14.03
CA ALA A 368 21.67 -4.30 -13.26
C ALA A 368 21.37 -4.30 -11.75
N LEU A 369 20.65 -3.29 -11.26
CA LEU A 369 20.24 -3.18 -9.87
C LEU A 369 19.36 -4.37 -9.44
N LEU A 370 18.35 -4.72 -10.25
CA LEU A 370 17.46 -5.84 -9.99
C LEU A 370 18.23 -7.17 -9.97
N LYS A 371 19.06 -7.43 -10.98
CA LYS A 371 19.87 -8.65 -11.11
C LYS A 371 20.83 -8.82 -9.93
N ALA A 372 21.52 -7.76 -9.52
CA ALA A 372 22.44 -7.76 -8.39
C ALA A 372 21.75 -8.07 -7.05
N ASN A 373 20.43 -7.83 -6.94
CA ASN A 373 19.65 -8.05 -5.73
C ASN A 373 18.84 -9.36 -5.74
N LEU A 374 18.87 -10.16 -6.82
CA LEU A 374 18.13 -11.42 -6.89
C LEU A 374 18.53 -12.42 -5.78
N ALA A 375 19.83 -12.61 -5.56
CA ALA A 375 20.33 -13.52 -4.53
C ALA A 375 20.14 -13.00 -3.09
N ARG A 376 19.86 -11.70 -2.95
CA ARG A 376 19.71 -11.01 -1.66
C ARG A 376 18.24 -10.86 -1.24
N SER A 377 17.31 -11.30 -2.08
CA SER A 377 15.87 -11.18 -1.86
C SER A 377 15.24 -12.56 -1.63
N PRO A 378 14.59 -12.80 -0.47
CA PRO A 378 13.87 -14.06 -0.24
C PRO A 378 12.71 -14.25 -1.23
N ASP A 379 12.15 -13.14 -1.74
CA ASP A 379 11.05 -13.13 -2.71
C ASP A 379 11.53 -12.66 -4.10
N SER A 380 12.65 -13.22 -4.57
CA SER A 380 13.30 -12.84 -5.84
C SER A 380 12.38 -12.88 -7.07
N TYR A 381 11.28 -13.65 -7.04
CA TYR A 381 10.27 -13.67 -8.11
C TYR A 381 9.59 -12.31 -8.32
N TYR A 382 9.56 -11.44 -7.31
CA TYR A 382 9.06 -10.07 -7.46
C TYR A 382 10.01 -9.23 -8.34
N LEU A 383 11.33 -9.34 -8.11
CA LEU A 383 12.34 -8.68 -8.91
C LEU A 383 12.42 -9.25 -10.33
N MET A 384 12.23 -10.57 -10.49
CA MET A 384 12.12 -11.21 -11.81
C MET A 384 10.92 -10.69 -12.59
N SER A 385 9.77 -10.47 -11.93
CA SER A 385 8.60 -9.88 -12.59
C SER A 385 8.88 -8.45 -13.05
N HIS A 386 9.63 -7.66 -12.27
CA HIS A 386 10.08 -6.31 -12.67
C HIS A 386 11.01 -6.38 -13.89
N LEU A 387 11.99 -7.28 -13.90
CA LEU A 387 12.87 -7.52 -15.06
C LEU A 387 12.07 -7.89 -16.32
N GLY A 388 11.03 -8.73 -16.17
CA GLY A 388 10.11 -9.04 -17.26
C GLY A 388 9.38 -7.80 -17.79
N GLY A 389 8.90 -6.94 -16.88
CA GLY A 389 8.27 -5.67 -17.23
C GLY A 389 9.22 -4.71 -17.96
N ASN A 390 10.48 -4.60 -17.51
CA ASN A 390 11.51 -3.80 -18.18
C ASN A 390 11.79 -4.30 -19.59
N ALA A 391 11.94 -5.62 -19.76
CA ALA A 391 12.16 -6.23 -21.07
C ALA A 391 10.95 -6.02 -21.99
N ARG A 392 9.73 -6.19 -21.46
CA ARG A 392 8.49 -5.96 -22.21
C ARG A 392 8.39 -4.52 -22.70
N ALA A 393 8.63 -3.55 -21.82
CA ALA A 393 8.56 -2.13 -22.16
C ALA A 393 9.50 -1.80 -23.34
N GLN A 394 10.70 -2.39 -23.36
CA GLN A 394 11.69 -2.21 -24.42
C GLN A 394 11.46 -3.07 -25.68
N GLY A 395 10.37 -3.83 -25.75
CA GLY A 395 10.07 -4.72 -26.87
C GLY A 395 10.94 -5.99 -26.93
N LEU A 396 11.68 -6.32 -25.86
CA LEU A 396 12.53 -7.51 -25.76
C LEU A 396 11.68 -8.75 -25.42
N LYS A 397 10.88 -9.20 -26.40
CA LYS A 397 9.83 -10.22 -26.22
C LYS A 397 10.32 -11.49 -25.52
N GLN A 398 11.41 -12.09 -26.01
CA GLN A 398 11.90 -13.35 -25.44
C GLN A 398 12.37 -13.18 -23.99
N GLN A 399 13.12 -12.12 -23.70
CA GLN A 399 13.58 -11.82 -22.35
C GLN A 399 12.41 -11.56 -21.39
N ALA A 400 11.36 -10.88 -21.85
CA ALA A 400 10.14 -10.68 -21.07
C ALA A 400 9.48 -12.03 -20.71
N LEU A 401 9.32 -12.92 -21.70
CA LEU A 401 8.76 -14.25 -21.48
C LEU A 401 9.61 -15.10 -20.54
N ASP A 402 10.93 -15.03 -20.66
CA ASP A 402 11.85 -15.79 -19.80
C ASP A 402 11.80 -15.32 -18.35
N TRP A 403 11.80 -14.00 -18.12
CA TRP A 403 11.72 -13.43 -16.77
C TRP A 403 10.35 -13.65 -16.12
N HIS A 404 9.25 -13.43 -16.84
CA HIS A 404 7.92 -13.70 -16.31
C HIS A 404 7.70 -15.20 -16.06
N GLY A 405 8.23 -16.08 -16.92
CA GLY A 405 8.21 -17.53 -16.70
C GLY A 405 8.97 -17.94 -15.44
N GLN A 406 10.18 -17.41 -15.23
CA GLN A 406 10.95 -17.64 -14.00
C GLN A 406 10.25 -17.09 -12.76
N ALA A 407 9.67 -15.88 -12.86
CA ALA A 407 8.91 -15.27 -11.78
C ALA A 407 7.71 -16.13 -11.39
N PHE A 408 6.95 -16.64 -12.37
CA PHE A 408 5.86 -17.58 -12.09
C PHE A 408 6.39 -18.88 -11.48
N ALA A 409 7.42 -19.51 -12.05
CA ALA A 409 7.98 -20.75 -11.55
C ALA A 409 8.44 -20.66 -10.08
N LYS A 410 9.04 -19.53 -9.68
CA LYS A 410 9.56 -19.30 -8.32
C LYS A 410 8.57 -18.63 -7.37
N SER A 411 7.43 -18.14 -7.87
CA SER A 411 6.40 -17.53 -7.02
C SER A 411 5.84 -18.53 -6.00
N GLN A 412 5.55 -18.04 -4.80
CA GLN A 412 5.06 -18.82 -3.66
C GLN A 412 3.80 -18.18 -3.08
N GLY A 413 2.93 -18.99 -2.49
CA GLY A 413 1.64 -18.55 -1.93
C GLY A 413 0.50 -18.62 -2.97
N PRO A 414 -0.67 -19.19 -2.61
CA PRO A 414 -1.76 -19.45 -3.56
C PRO A 414 -2.20 -18.25 -4.39
N ALA A 415 -2.37 -17.08 -3.77
CA ALA A 415 -2.86 -15.92 -4.49
C ALA A 415 -1.77 -15.30 -5.39
N THR A 416 -0.49 -15.41 -5.00
CA THR A 416 0.66 -14.99 -5.82
C THR A 416 0.87 -15.93 -6.99
N ARG A 417 0.78 -17.25 -6.80
CA ARG A 417 0.84 -18.23 -7.89
C ARG A 417 -0.17 -17.89 -8.99
N LEU A 418 -1.42 -17.57 -8.60
CA LEU A 418 -2.47 -17.19 -9.55
C LEU A 418 -2.19 -15.86 -10.25
N GLN A 419 -1.73 -14.84 -9.51
CA GLN A 419 -1.43 -13.52 -10.10
C GLN A 419 -0.23 -13.58 -11.06
N TRP A 420 0.88 -14.22 -10.67
CA TRP A 420 2.07 -14.31 -11.51
C TRP A 420 1.86 -15.22 -12.70
N GLY A 421 1.14 -16.34 -12.52
CA GLY A 421 0.78 -17.22 -13.63
C GLY A 421 -0.15 -16.53 -14.62
N ALA A 422 -1.13 -15.75 -14.15
CA ALA A 422 -2.04 -15.00 -15.03
C ALA A 422 -1.29 -13.90 -15.80
N SER A 423 -0.36 -13.20 -15.16
CA SER A 423 0.52 -12.24 -15.84
C SER A 423 1.34 -12.94 -16.92
N TYR A 424 2.04 -14.03 -16.59
CA TYR A 424 2.83 -14.78 -17.57
C TYR A 424 1.99 -15.36 -18.73
N LEU A 425 0.77 -15.84 -18.45
CA LEU A 425 -0.16 -16.25 -19.50
C LEU A 425 -0.52 -15.08 -20.43
N SER A 426 -0.79 -13.90 -19.87
CA SER A 426 -1.09 -12.69 -20.65
C SER A 426 0.10 -12.32 -21.54
N GLU A 427 1.32 -12.42 -21.01
CA GLU A 427 2.55 -12.20 -21.79
C GLU A 427 2.70 -13.21 -22.92
N LEU A 428 2.40 -14.50 -22.69
CA LEU A 428 2.43 -15.52 -23.75
C LEU A 428 1.43 -15.23 -24.87
N VAL A 429 0.19 -14.91 -24.50
CA VAL A 429 -0.87 -14.57 -25.46
C VAL A 429 -0.47 -13.36 -26.31
N GLN A 430 0.08 -12.32 -25.68
CA GLN A 430 0.37 -11.06 -26.37
C GLN A 430 1.70 -11.07 -27.14
N LEU A 431 2.74 -11.74 -26.63
CA LEU A 431 4.08 -11.71 -27.21
C LEU A 431 4.40 -12.93 -28.08
N SER A 432 3.69 -14.04 -27.88
CA SER A 432 3.87 -15.31 -28.61
C SER A 432 2.55 -16.05 -28.87
N PRO A 433 1.52 -15.41 -29.47
CA PRO A 433 0.18 -16.00 -29.68
C PRO A 433 0.19 -17.30 -30.49
N GLN A 434 1.23 -17.53 -31.29
CA GLN A 434 1.41 -18.74 -32.09
C GLN A 434 1.80 -19.97 -31.26
N ASP A 435 2.33 -19.80 -30.04
CA ASP A 435 2.73 -20.90 -29.16
C ASP A 435 1.53 -21.42 -28.35
N GLY A 436 0.54 -21.94 -29.08
CA GLY A 436 -0.71 -22.39 -28.48
C GLY A 436 -0.55 -23.54 -27.48
N ALA A 437 0.47 -24.38 -27.67
CA ALA A 437 0.76 -25.47 -26.75
C ALA A 437 1.25 -24.95 -25.38
N ARG A 438 2.12 -23.93 -25.37
CA ARG A 438 2.59 -23.31 -24.12
C ARG A 438 1.49 -22.50 -23.44
N ILE A 439 0.70 -21.74 -24.21
CA ILE A 439 -0.46 -20.99 -23.70
C ILE A 439 -1.46 -21.94 -23.01
N GLU A 440 -1.86 -23.02 -23.69
CA GLU A 440 -2.80 -24.01 -23.14
C GLU A 440 -2.24 -24.67 -21.87
N ARG A 441 -0.95 -25.06 -21.87
CA ARG A 441 -0.30 -25.66 -20.71
C ARG A 441 -0.29 -24.72 -19.50
N THR A 442 0.05 -23.45 -19.71
CA THR A 442 0.05 -22.44 -18.63
C THR A 442 -1.36 -22.17 -18.12
N ALA A 443 -2.37 -22.12 -19.01
CA ALA A 443 -3.76 -21.97 -18.61
C ALA A 443 -4.27 -23.17 -17.78
N LEU A 444 -3.92 -24.40 -18.16
CA LEU A 444 -4.23 -25.60 -17.36
C LEU A 444 -3.54 -25.55 -15.99
N GLN A 445 -2.26 -25.18 -15.94
CA GLN A 445 -1.53 -25.02 -14.69
C GLN A 445 -2.21 -24.00 -13.76
N LEU A 446 -2.71 -22.88 -14.29
CA LEU A 446 -3.46 -21.90 -13.50
C LEU A 446 -4.75 -22.47 -12.90
N LEU A 447 -5.51 -23.26 -13.66
CA LEU A 447 -6.70 -23.94 -13.14
C LEU A 447 -6.33 -24.94 -12.04
N ASP A 448 -5.18 -25.60 -12.17
CA ASP A 448 -4.67 -26.52 -11.15
C ASP A 448 -4.19 -25.79 -9.89
N GLU A 449 -3.57 -24.61 -10.01
CA GLU A 449 -3.25 -23.76 -8.85
C GLU A 449 -4.53 -23.27 -8.17
N ALA A 450 -5.55 -22.87 -8.93
CA ALA A 450 -6.83 -22.44 -8.39
C ALA A 450 -7.55 -23.56 -7.62
N ALA A 451 -7.43 -24.80 -8.08
CA ALA A 451 -7.99 -25.97 -7.41
C ALA A 451 -7.40 -26.24 -6.01
N LYS A 452 -6.19 -25.75 -5.72
CA LYS A 452 -5.49 -25.97 -4.44
C LYS A 452 -5.93 -24.98 -3.35
N ASP A 453 -6.64 -23.92 -3.70
CA ASP A 453 -6.95 -22.84 -2.75
C ASP A 453 -8.45 -22.51 -2.70
N ARG A 454 -9.01 -22.56 -1.49
CA ARG A 454 -10.41 -22.18 -1.26
C ARG A 454 -10.65 -20.68 -1.42
N GLY A 455 -9.59 -19.86 -1.44
CA GLY A 455 -9.66 -18.42 -1.72
C GLY A 455 -9.52 -18.04 -3.19
N ALA A 456 -9.38 -19.01 -4.12
CA ALA A 456 -8.98 -18.76 -5.50
C ALA A 456 -9.92 -17.84 -6.30
N PHE A 457 -11.20 -17.79 -5.95
CA PHE A 457 -12.19 -16.94 -6.64
C PHE A 457 -12.67 -15.76 -5.80
N HIS A 458 -11.83 -15.29 -4.87
CA HIS A 458 -12.04 -14.03 -4.14
C HIS A 458 -10.93 -13.01 -4.44
N GLY A 459 -11.23 -11.74 -4.18
CA GLY A 459 -10.24 -10.66 -4.15
C GLY A 459 -9.33 -10.62 -5.38
N ARG A 460 -8.01 -10.55 -5.15
CA ARG A 460 -7.02 -10.46 -6.23
C ARG A 460 -6.90 -11.74 -7.06
N SER A 461 -7.15 -12.90 -6.45
CA SER A 461 -7.09 -14.20 -7.14
C SER A 461 -8.18 -14.28 -8.21
N ALA A 462 -9.42 -13.91 -7.85
CA ALA A 462 -10.54 -13.86 -8.79
C ALA A 462 -10.24 -12.91 -9.96
N ARG A 463 -9.74 -11.69 -9.66
CA ARG A 463 -9.38 -10.70 -10.67
C ARG A 463 -8.29 -11.20 -11.62
N SER A 464 -7.31 -11.95 -11.11
CA SER A 464 -6.23 -12.53 -11.91
C SER A 464 -6.73 -13.62 -12.84
N LEU A 465 -7.55 -14.54 -12.33
CA LEU A 465 -8.20 -15.58 -13.12
C LEU A 465 -9.15 -15.01 -14.17
N GLN A 466 -9.92 -13.97 -13.84
CA GLN A 466 -10.81 -13.31 -14.79
C GLN A 466 -10.02 -12.65 -15.93
N ARG A 467 -8.90 -11.98 -15.63
CA ARG A 467 -8.04 -11.39 -16.66
C ARG A 467 -7.48 -12.46 -17.60
N ALA A 468 -6.95 -13.54 -17.03
CA ALA A 468 -6.48 -14.70 -17.81
C ALA A 468 -7.58 -15.29 -18.70
N SER A 469 -8.80 -15.39 -18.17
CA SER A 469 -9.97 -15.84 -18.92
C SER A 469 -10.30 -14.92 -20.10
N ASP A 470 -10.33 -13.61 -19.87
CA ASP A 470 -10.63 -12.61 -20.89
C ASP A 470 -9.60 -12.66 -22.04
N GLU A 471 -8.31 -12.78 -21.71
CA GLU A 471 -7.21 -12.93 -22.69
C GLU A 471 -7.33 -14.23 -23.50
N LEU A 472 -7.63 -15.35 -22.87
CA LEU A 472 -7.81 -16.64 -23.56
C LEU A 472 -9.01 -16.63 -24.52
N LEU A 473 -10.10 -15.97 -24.15
CA LEU A 473 -11.28 -15.80 -24.99
C LEU A 473 -11.00 -14.94 -26.22
N ALA A 474 -10.18 -13.90 -26.06
CA ALA A 474 -9.73 -13.06 -27.17
C ALA A 474 -8.75 -13.79 -28.09
N TRP A 475 -7.89 -14.65 -27.53
CA TRP A 475 -6.85 -15.38 -28.26
C TRP A 475 -7.40 -16.47 -29.19
N ASN A 476 -8.33 -17.31 -28.72
CA ASN A 476 -8.67 -18.54 -29.45
C ASN A 476 -10.07 -19.07 -29.13
N GLN A 477 -10.81 -19.53 -30.14
CA GLN A 477 -12.10 -20.22 -29.98
C GLN A 477 -12.05 -21.71 -30.38
N GLY A 478 -10.85 -22.25 -30.60
CA GLY A 478 -10.61 -23.61 -31.09
C GLY A 478 -10.58 -24.70 -30.01
N PRO A 479 -10.04 -25.89 -30.33
CA PRO A 479 -10.05 -27.08 -29.46
C PRO A 479 -9.42 -26.86 -28.07
N ALA A 480 -8.38 -26.03 -27.97
CA ALA A 480 -7.73 -25.69 -26.71
C ALA A 480 -8.73 -25.02 -25.73
N LEU A 481 -9.48 -24.02 -26.19
CA LEU A 481 -10.47 -23.36 -25.35
C LEU A 481 -11.59 -24.32 -24.91
N LYS A 482 -12.01 -25.26 -25.78
CA LYS A 482 -12.99 -26.29 -25.41
C LYS A 482 -12.48 -27.16 -24.25
N ARG A 483 -11.21 -27.59 -24.29
CA ARG A 483 -10.60 -28.37 -23.19
C ARG A 483 -10.46 -27.56 -21.91
N LEU A 484 -10.05 -26.30 -22.01
CA LEU A 484 -9.98 -25.38 -20.86
C LEU A 484 -11.35 -25.16 -20.21
N ARG A 485 -12.42 -24.96 -21.02
CA ARG A 485 -13.81 -24.87 -20.54
C ARG A 485 -14.24 -26.13 -19.81
N GLN A 486 -13.91 -27.32 -20.33
CA GLN A 486 -14.20 -28.59 -19.66
C GLN A 486 -13.46 -28.72 -18.32
N ARG A 487 -12.18 -28.35 -18.26
CA ARG A 487 -11.40 -28.36 -17.01
C ARG A 487 -11.96 -27.37 -16.00
N SER A 488 -12.28 -26.15 -16.42
CA SER A 488 -12.89 -25.12 -15.58
C SER A 488 -14.26 -25.56 -15.05
N ALA A 489 -15.13 -26.14 -15.88
CA ALA A 489 -16.43 -26.65 -15.43
C ALA A 489 -16.30 -27.72 -14.34
N LYS A 490 -15.34 -28.66 -14.49
CA LYS A 490 -15.04 -29.67 -13.46
C LYS A 490 -14.53 -29.04 -12.17
N LEU A 491 -13.66 -28.04 -12.26
CA LEU A 491 -13.18 -27.28 -11.11
C LEU A 491 -14.34 -26.59 -10.38
N CYS A 492 -15.19 -25.85 -11.11
CA CYS A 492 -16.30 -25.12 -10.51
C CYS A 492 -17.35 -26.05 -9.88
N ALA A 493 -17.59 -27.24 -10.46
CA ALA A 493 -18.50 -28.23 -9.89
C ALA A 493 -18.00 -28.84 -8.57
N GLY A 494 -16.68 -28.81 -8.32
CA GLY A 494 -16.07 -29.26 -7.07
C GLY A 494 -15.99 -28.20 -5.98
N LEU A 495 -16.49 -26.98 -6.23
CA LEU A 495 -16.45 -25.91 -5.23
C LEU A 495 -17.51 -26.11 -4.14
N PRO A 496 -17.23 -25.68 -2.90
CA PRO A 496 -18.19 -25.74 -1.80
C PRO A 496 -19.52 -25.04 -2.14
N ALA A 497 -20.63 -25.62 -1.70
CA ALA A 497 -21.97 -25.11 -2.01
C ALA A 497 -22.34 -23.84 -1.22
N ASP A 498 -21.68 -23.63 -0.08
CA ASP A 498 -21.89 -22.56 0.91
C ASP A 498 -21.35 -21.18 0.47
N ASP A 499 -20.56 -21.12 -0.60
CA ASP A 499 -20.08 -19.86 -1.19
C ASP A 499 -20.61 -19.66 -2.63
N GLU A 500 -21.82 -19.10 -2.74
CA GLU A 500 -22.44 -18.80 -4.03
C GLU A 500 -21.61 -17.80 -4.86
N GLY A 501 -20.97 -16.83 -4.19
CA GLY A 501 -20.11 -15.83 -4.84
C GLY A 501 -18.92 -16.48 -5.52
N GLN A 502 -18.25 -17.41 -4.84
CA GLN A 502 -17.15 -18.20 -5.39
C GLN A 502 -17.58 -19.03 -6.60
N ARG A 503 -18.73 -19.72 -6.50
CA ARG A 503 -19.27 -20.52 -7.61
C ARG A 503 -19.62 -19.65 -8.81
N LYS A 504 -20.23 -18.49 -8.60
CA LYS A 504 -20.55 -17.53 -9.66
C LYS A 504 -19.28 -17.00 -10.33
N ALA A 505 -18.28 -16.61 -9.54
CA ALA A 505 -17.00 -16.13 -10.05
C ALA A 505 -16.27 -17.21 -10.87
N CYS A 506 -16.22 -18.45 -10.39
CA CYS A 506 -15.64 -19.57 -11.15
C CYS A 506 -16.42 -19.84 -12.44
N ALA A 507 -17.76 -19.91 -12.35
CA ALA A 507 -18.62 -20.23 -13.48
C ALA A 507 -18.62 -19.15 -14.57
N ALA A 508 -18.17 -17.93 -14.28
CA ALA A 508 -17.98 -16.85 -15.25
C ALA A 508 -16.70 -17.02 -16.08
N LEU A 509 -15.74 -17.82 -15.62
CA LEU A 509 -14.48 -18.02 -16.35
C LEU A 509 -14.69 -18.74 -17.68
N LEU A 510 -13.91 -18.34 -18.68
CA LEU A 510 -13.85 -18.87 -20.04
C LEU A 510 -15.21 -18.83 -20.76
N LYS A 511 -16.08 -17.89 -20.36
CA LYS A 511 -17.34 -17.57 -21.03
C LYS A 511 -17.29 -16.12 -21.54
N PRO A 512 -17.87 -15.83 -22.72
CA PRO A 512 -18.07 -14.46 -23.16
C PRO A 512 -18.85 -13.65 -22.11
N LYS A 513 -18.55 -12.37 -21.98
CA LYS A 513 -19.38 -11.45 -21.16
C LYS A 513 -20.76 -11.37 -21.81
N ALA A 514 -21.80 -11.55 -20.98
CA ALA A 514 -23.20 -11.49 -21.40
C ALA A 514 -23.62 -10.07 -21.78
#